data_AF-A0A7R9KD67-F1
#
_entry.id   AF-A0A7R9KD67-F1
#
_cell.length_a   1.000
_cell.length_b   1.000
_cell.length_c   1.000
_cell.angle_alpha   90.00
_cell.angle_beta   90.00
_cell.angle_gamma   90.00
#
_symmetry.space_group_name_H-M   'P 1'
#
loop_
_entity.id
_entity.type
_entity.pdbx_description
1 polymer ?
#
loop_
_entity_poly.entity_id
_entity_poly.type
_entity_poly.pdbx_seq_one_letter_code
_entity_poly.pdbx_strand_id
1 'polypeptide(L)'
;MIKSQQQLCLPQYLSQFNQIGAVNQNEKIPTVNTNTNSLQKEGLTPYQGRKRCFGEYKCSKCKRKWMSGNSWANCGQQCIKCHIMVYPHKQRPLDKPDGLDVSDQSKEHPQHLCEKCISLGYYCRQNH
;
A
#
# COMPACT_ATOMS: atom_id res chain seq x y z
N MET A 1 -48.60 -6.89 12.13
CA MET A 1 -47.26 -7.42 12.44
C MET A 1 -46.92 -8.46 11.38
N ILE A 2 -46.18 -8.08 10.33
CA ILE A 2 -45.82 -8.99 9.24
C ILE A 2 -44.33 -8.83 8.99
N LYS A 3 -43.63 -9.96 9.06
CA LYS A 3 -42.19 -10.08 9.17
C LYS A 3 -41.49 -9.87 7.82
N SER A 4 -40.35 -9.23 7.92
CA SER A 4 -39.27 -9.10 6.95
C SER A 4 -38.79 -10.42 6.36
N GLN A 5 -38.69 -10.50 5.04
CA GLN A 5 -37.77 -11.41 4.34
C GLN A 5 -37.32 -10.73 3.04
N GLN A 6 -36.09 -10.20 3.01
CA GLN A 6 -35.37 -9.95 1.77
C GLN A 6 -34.40 -11.11 1.60
N GLN A 7 -34.69 -11.91 0.59
CA GLN A 7 -34.03 -13.16 0.25
C GLN A 7 -32.78 -12.87 -0.58
N LEU A 8 -31.66 -13.45 -0.14
CA LEU A 8 -30.38 -13.47 -0.82
C LEU A 8 -30.49 -14.28 -2.12
N CYS A 9 -30.07 -13.71 -3.24
CA CYS A 9 -29.92 -14.42 -4.50
C CYS A 9 -28.45 -14.35 -4.94
N LEU A 10 -27.67 -15.38 -4.58
CA LEU A 10 -26.36 -15.66 -5.16
C LEU A 10 -26.55 -16.43 -6.47
N PRO A 11 -25.91 -16.05 -7.60
CA PRO A 11 -25.92 -16.88 -8.78
C PRO A 11 -24.91 -18.02 -8.64
N GLN A 12 -25.45 -19.24 -8.69
CA GLN A 12 -24.74 -20.49 -8.88
C GLN A 12 -24.25 -20.55 -10.33
N TYR A 13 -22.93 -20.63 -10.55
CA TYR A 13 -22.39 -21.19 -11.79
C TYR A 13 -21.45 -22.33 -11.43
N LEU A 14 -21.97 -23.54 -11.62
CA LEU A 14 -21.27 -24.80 -11.41
C LEU A 14 -20.33 -25.09 -12.59
N SER A 15 -19.18 -25.66 -12.21
CA SER A 15 -18.49 -26.77 -12.87
C SER A 15 -18.27 -26.72 -14.39
N GLN A 16 -16.99 -26.62 -14.76
CA GLN A 16 -16.43 -27.53 -15.76
C GLN A 16 -14.93 -27.74 -15.47
N PHE A 17 -14.63 -28.97 -15.06
CA PHE A 17 -13.29 -29.50 -14.88
C PHE A 17 -12.56 -29.56 -16.22
N ASN A 18 -11.24 -29.32 -16.22
CA ASN A 18 -10.34 -30.15 -17.01
C ASN A 18 -8.98 -30.31 -16.34
N GLN A 19 -8.54 -31.55 -16.39
CA GLN A 19 -7.45 -32.18 -15.64
C GLN A 19 -6.09 -31.66 -16.13
N ILE A 20 -5.22 -31.27 -15.20
CA ILE A 20 -3.77 -31.27 -15.41
C ILE A 20 -3.12 -32.16 -14.34
N GLY A 21 -2.27 -33.06 -14.82
CA GLY A 21 -1.84 -34.28 -14.14
C GLY A 21 -0.93 -34.09 -12.94
N ALA A 22 -0.71 -35.21 -12.27
CA ALA A 22 0.18 -35.37 -11.14
C ALA A 22 1.60 -34.86 -11.46
N VAL A 23 2.07 -33.86 -10.71
CA VAL A 23 3.47 -33.46 -10.70
C VAL A 23 4.26 -34.42 -9.79
N ASN A 24 5.24 -35.08 -10.40
CA ASN A 24 6.19 -36.00 -9.81
C ASN A 24 7.12 -35.26 -8.83
N GLN A 25 7.36 -35.81 -7.64
CA GLN A 25 8.13 -35.17 -6.54
C GLN A 25 9.67 -35.31 -6.67
N ASN A 26 10.25 -35.26 -7.88
CA ASN A 26 11.69 -35.55 -8.02
C ASN A 26 12.41 -34.78 -9.13
N GLU A 27 12.31 -33.45 -9.12
CA GLU A 27 13.26 -32.61 -9.85
C GLU A 27 14.04 -31.74 -8.87
N LYS A 28 15.33 -32.07 -8.73
CA LYS A 28 16.30 -31.35 -7.91
C LYS A 28 16.40 -29.91 -8.41
N ILE A 29 15.95 -28.97 -7.59
CA ILE A 29 16.20 -27.53 -7.79
C ILE A 29 17.73 -27.34 -7.93
N PRO A 30 18.23 -26.69 -9.00
CA PRO A 30 19.65 -26.35 -9.09
C PRO A 30 19.97 -25.40 -7.93
N THR A 31 20.84 -25.83 -7.01
CA THR A 31 21.39 -24.99 -5.96
C THR A 31 22.29 -23.95 -6.59
N VAL A 32 21.73 -22.78 -6.93
CA VAL A 32 22.51 -21.62 -7.33
C VAL A 32 23.28 -21.15 -6.09
N ASN A 33 24.60 -21.30 -6.14
CA ASN A 33 25.54 -20.72 -5.18
C ASN A 33 25.41 -19.19 -5.20
N THR A 34 24.65 -18.62 -4.26
CA THR A 34 24.62 -17.17 -4.07
C THR A 34 25.86 -16.74 -3.28
N ASN A 35 26.95 -16.52 -4.02
CA ASN A 35 28.03 -15.67 -3.55
C ASN A 35 27.48 -14.26 -3.29
N THR A 36 27.78 -13.73 -2.12
CA THR A 36 27.27 -12.49 -1.56
C THR A 36 27.57 -11.27 -2.43
N ASN A 37 26.53 -10.65 -2.98
CA ASN A 37 26.55 -9.22 -3.27
C ASN A 37 25.12 -8.68 -3.09
N SER A 38 24.91 -7.93 -2.02
CA SER A 38 23.62 -7.41 -1.57
C SER A 38 23.08 -6.32 -2.49
N LEU A 39 22.33 -6.72 -3.52
CA LEU A 39 21.47 -5.82 -4.28
C LEU A 39 20.30 -5.40 -3.38
N GLN A 40 20.24 -4.12 -3.02
CA GLN A 40 19.14 -3.57 -2.23
C GLN A 40 17.81 -3.87 -2.92
N LYS A 41 16.84 -4.44 -2.19
CA LYS A 41 15.46 -4.58 -2.68
C LYS A 41 14.94 -3.19 -3.07
N GLU A 42 14.80 -2.94 -4.38
CA GLU A 42 14.13 -1.74 -4.89
C GLU A 42 12.65 -1.82 -4.52
N GLY A 43 12.24 -1.13 -3.46
CA GLY A 43 10.82 -0.91 -3.20
C GLY A 43 10.30 0.28 -4.00
N LEU A 44 8.97 0.39 -4.13
CA LEU A 44 8.29 1.44 -4.90
C LEU A 44 8.53 2.85 -4.35
N THR A 45 9.10 2.96 -3.15
CA THR A 45 9.33 4.22 -2.44
C THR A 45 10.73 4.27 -1.85
N PRO A 46 11.34 5.46 -1.69
CA PRO A 46 12.69 5.58 -1.11
C PRO A 46 12.81 5.03 0.32
N TYR A 47 11.75 5.15 1.13
CA TYR A 47 11.73 4.60 2.49
C TYR A 47 11.18 3.17 2.49
N GLN A 48 11.86 2.26 3.19
CA GLN A 48 11.50 0.84 3.32
C GLN A 48 11.28 0.39 4.77
N GLY A 49 11.14 1.34 5.71
CA GLY A 49 10.88 1.03 7.12
C GLY A 49 9.38 0.81 7.42
N ARG A 50 9.08 0.47 8.68
CA ARG A 50 7.73 0.11 9.13
C ARG A 50 6.92 1.27 9.69
N LYS A 51 7.57 2.35 10.13
CA LYS A 51 6.89 3.51 10.74
C LYS A 51 6.35 4.42 9.65
N ARG A 52 5.34 5.24 10.00
CA ARG A 52 4.97 6.37 9.15
C ARG A 52 6.13 7.35 9.04
N CYS A 53 6.13 8.13 7.98
CA CYS A 53 7.12 9.16 7.74
C CYS A 53 6.48 10.35 6.97
N PHE A 54 7.19 11.46 6.90
CA PHE A 54 6.84 12.50 5.93
C PHE A 54 7.18 12.04 4.52
N GLY A 55 6.31 12.32 3.57
CA GLY A 55 6.54 12.10 2.14
C GLY A 55 6.28 13.37 1.34
N GLU A 56 7.13 13.61 0.35
CA GLU A 56 6.93 14.63 -0.69
C GLU A 56 6.46 13.97 -1.98
N TYR A 57 5.43 14.54 -2.58
CA TYR A 57 4.74 13.97 -3.73
C TYR A 57 4.75 14.97 -4.89
N LYS A 58 4.83 14.46 -6.12
CA LYS A 58 4.72 15.25 -7.34
C LYS A 58 3.92 14.45 -8.37
N CYS A 59 2.72 14.93 -8.71
CA CYS A 59 1.90 14.27 -9.72
C CYS A 59 2.57 14.34 -11.09
N SER A 60 2.73 13.21 -11.77
CA SER A 60 3.31 13.14 -13.11
C SER A 60 2.43 13.81 -14.17
N LYS A 61 1.11 13.80 -14.00
CA LYS A 61 0.12 14.42 -14.90
C LYS A 61 -0.02 15.92 -14.68
N CYS A 62 -0.55 16.36 -13.54
CA CYS A 62 -0.84 17.78 -13.28
C CYS A 62 0.31 18.58 -12.65
N LYS A 63 1.46 17.96 -12.37
CA LYS A 63 2.65 18.57 -11.76
C LYS A 63 2.46 19.18 -10.36
N ARG A 64 1.26 19.09 -9.77
CA ARG A 64 0.98 19.50 -8.38
C ARG A 64 1.93 18.77 -7.43
N LYS A 65 2.44 19.51 -6.45
CA LYS A 65 3.26 18.99 -5.35
C LYS A 65 2.48 19.08 -4.05
N TRP A 66 2.70 18.13 -3.16
CA TRP A 66 2.16 18.17 -1.80
C TRP A 66 3.05 17.38 -0.84
N MET A 67 2.86 17.65 0.45
CA MET A 67 3.53 16.93 1.54
C MET A 67 2.49 16.22 2.38
N SER A 68 2.85 15.10 2.97
CA SER A 68 1.97 14.34 3.86
C SER A 68 2.76 13.63 4.94
N GLY A 69 2.31 13.72 6.19
CA GLY A 69 2.84 12.96 7.33
C GLY A 69 2.31 11.52 7.42
N ASN A 70 1.57 11.07 6.41
CA ASN A 70 0.98 9.72 6.31
C ASN A 70 1.60 8.93 5.15
N SER A 71 2.90 9.07 4.98
CA SER A 71 3.66 8.29 4.00
C SER A 71 4.14 6.99 4.63
N TRP A 72 4.08 5.90 3.87
CA TRP A 72 4.52 4.57 4.29
C TRP A 72 5.43 3.96 3.22
N ALA A 73 6.19 2.94 3.60
CA ALA A 73 6.93 2.17 2.62
C ALA A 73 5.98 1.54 1.61
N ASN A 74 6.33 1.61 0.33
CA ASN A 74 5.64 0.99 -0.80
C ASN A 74 4.16 1.41 -0.94
N CYS A 75 3.80 2.58 -0.42
CA CYS A 75 2.45 3.14 -0.51
C CYS A 75 2.48 4.55 -1.09
N GLY A 76 1.49 4.88 -1.90
CA GLY A 76 1.27 6.17 -2.52
C GLY A 76 0.04 6.90 -1.99
N GLN A 77 -0.20 8.07 -2.58
CA GLN A 77 -1.40 8.85 -2.40
C GLN A 77 -2.02 9.20 -3.75
N GLN A 78 -3.34 9.10 -3.84
CA GLN A 78 -4.07 9.48 -5.02
C GLN A 78 -4.05 11.01 -5.18
N CYS A 79 -3.68 11.47 -6.36
CA CYS A 79 -3.76 12.89 -6.69
C CYS A 79 -5.22 13.34 -6.78
N ILE A 80 -5.63 14.30 -5.96
CA ILE A 80 -7.02 14.80 -5.92
C ILE A 80 -7.55 15.33 -7.27
N LYS A 81 -6.67 15.81 -8.16
CA LYS A 81 -7.08 16.31 -9.48
C LYS A 81 -7.12 15.22 -10.53
N CYS A 82 -6.13 14.34 -10.53
CA CYS A 82 -5.92 13.37 -11.62
C CYS A 82 -6.40 11.97 -11.30
N HIS A 83 -6.74 11.69 -10.03
CA HIS A 83 -7.17 10.38 -9.53
C HIS A 83 -6.19 9.23 -9.84
N ILE A 84 -4.90 9.54 -10.06
CA ILE A 84 -3.83 8.55 -10.22
C ILE A 84 -3.08 8.34 -8.92
N MET A 85 -2.58 7.13 -8.69
CA MET A 85 -1.68 6.84 -7.59
C MET A 85 -0.32 7.53 -7.80
N VAL A 86 0.17 8.23 -6.79
CA VAL A 86 1.46 8.91 -6.81
C VAL A 86 2.28 8.47 -5.62
N TYR A 87 3.44 7.89 -5.90
CA TYR A 87 4.39 7.48 -4.87
C TYR A 87 5.27 8.67 -4.45
N PRO A 88 5.66 8.75 -3.17
CA PRO A 88 6.55 9.80 -2.70
C PRO A 88 7.92 9.67 -3.35
N HIS A 89 8.49 10.80 -3.77
CA HIS A 89 9.84 10.85 -4.35
C HIS A 89 10.91 11.18 -3.30
N LYS A 90 10.49 11.67 -2.13
CA LYS A 90 11.33 11.83 -0.94
C LYS A 90 10.52 11.43 0.28
N GLN A 91 11.19 10.76 1.22
CA GLN A 91 10.61 10.40 2.51
C GLN A 91 11.61 10.69 3.62
N ARG A 92 11.12 11.24 4.73
CA ARG A 92 11.94 11.57 5.90
C ARG A 92 11.22 11.16 7.19
N PRO A 93 11.94 10.71 8.23
CA PRO A 93 11.35 10.44 9.53
C PRO A 93 10.53 11.63 10.05
N LEU A 94 9.56 11.34 10.91
CA LEU A 94 8.76 12.36 11.59
C LEU A 94 9.43 12.92 12.84
N ASP A 95 10.58 12.36 13.22
CA ASP A 95 11.31 12.78 14.42
C ASP A 95 11.83 14.21 14.25
N LYS A 96 11.67 15.01 15.30
CA LYS A 96 12.13 16.40 15.34
C LYS A 96 13.51 16.42 15.98
N PRO A 97 14.55 17.01 15.35
CA PRO A 97 15.77 17.32 16.08
C PRO A 97 15.57 18.47 17.10
N ASP A 98 14.63 19.41 16.90
CA ASP A 98 14.49 20.61 17.78
C ASP A 98 13.05 21.10 18.02
N GLY A 99 12.04 20.22 18.05
CA GLY A 99 10.68 20.62 18.45
C GLY A 99 9.86 21.48 17.46
N LEU A 100 10.49 22.04 16.41
CA LEU A 100 9.91 23.05 15.51
C LEU A 100 8.89 22.53 14.46
N ASP A 101 8.63 21.23 14.36
CA ASP A 101 7.61 20.72 13.44
C ASP A 101 6.18 20.92 13.99
N VAL A 102 5.49 21.92 13.48
CA VAL A 102 4.11 22.33 13.83
C VAL A 102 3.03 21.48 13.16
N SER A 103 3.35 20.29 12.63
CA SER A 103 2.33 19.41 12.05
C SER A 103 1.42 18.84 13.14
N ASP A 104 0.13 19.20 13.09
CA ASP A 104 -0.91 18.65 13.95
C ASP A 104 -1.07 17.14 13.68
N GLN A 105 -0.59 16.32 14.61
CA GLN A 105 -0.63 14.86 14.51
C GLN A 105 -2.04 14.29 14.75
N SER A 106 -2.96 15.08 15.29
CA SER A 106 -4.36 14.70 15.46
C SER A 106 -5.16 14.87 14.16
N LYS A 107 -4.72 15.78 13.28
CA LYS A 107 -5.41 16.06 12.02
C LYS A 107 -5.55 14.80 11.17
N GLU A 108 -6.80 14.43 10.92
CA GLU A 108 -7.15 13.34 10.03
C GLU A 108 -6.71 13.66 8.59
N HIS A 109 -6.36 12.61 7.86
CA HIS A 109 -6.00 12.73 6.45
C HIS A 109 -7.09 12.08 5.59
N PRO A 110 -7.22 12.50 4.31
CA PRO A 110 -8.21 11.92 3.42
C PRO A 110 -7.89 10.44 3.15
N GLN A 111 -8.61 9.54 3.84
CA GLN A 111 -8.38 8.10 3.79
C GLN A 111 -8.60 7.52 2.38
N HIS A 112 -9.60 8.05 1.65
CA HIS A 112 -9.90 7.64 0.28
C HIS A 112 -8.80 8.00 -0.73
N LEU A 113 -7.82 8.82 -0.35
CA LEU A 113 -6.64 9.12 -1.18
C LEU A 113 -5.39 8.35 -0.70
N CYS A 114 -5.44 7.65 0.43
CA CYS A 114 -4.28 6.98 1.00
C CYS A 114 -4.27 5.49 0.60
N GLU A 115 -3.27 5.05 -0.16
CA GLU A 115 -3.17 3.65 -0.59
C GLU A 115 -3.15 2.68 0.59
N LYS A 116 -2.47 3.04 1.70
CA LYS A 116 -2.45 2.20 2.89
C LYS A 116 -3.84 2.07 3.54
N CYS A 117 -4.60 3.16 3.66
CA CYS A 117 -5.97 3.09 4.20
C CYS A 117 -6.87 2.26 3.28
N ILE A 118 -6.77 2.45 1.96
CA ILE A 118 -7.53 1.69 0.97
C ILE A 118 -7.20 0.19 1.07
N SER A 119 -5.91 -0.15 1.14
CA SER A 119 -5.43 -1.53 1.25
C SER A 119 -5.87 -2.20 2.56
N LEU A 120 -5.86 -1.47 3.67
CA LEU A 120 -6.31 -1.96 4.97
C LEU A 120 -7.84 -2.05 5.09
N GLY A 121 -8.57 -1.19 4.38
CA GLY A 121 -10.01 -0.98 4.60
C GLY A 121 -10.36 -0.15 5.84
N TYR A 122 -9.36 0.38 6.55
CA TYR A 122 -9.53 1.22 7.75
C TYR A 122 -8.40 2.24 7.94
N TYR A 123 -8.52 3.10 8.95
CA TYR A 123 -7.61 4.20 9.23
C TYR A 123 -6.18 3.74 9.55
N CYS A 124 -5.21 4.13 8.73
CA CYS A 124 -3.85 3.60 8.80
C CYS A 124 -3.01 4.05 10.02
N ARG A 125 -3.54 4.94 10.88
CA ARG A 125 -2.88 5.33 12.15
C ARG A 125 -3.34 4.51 13.36
N GLN A 126 -4.35 3.66 13.25
CA GLN A 126 -4.90 2.95 14.43
C GLN A 126 -3.90 2.01 15.13
N ASN A 127 -2.90 1.47 14.42
CA ASN A 127 -2.05 0.39 14.93
C ASN A 127 -0.53 0.66 14.84
N HIS A 128 -0.08 1.92 14.82
CA HIS A 128 1.34 2.26 14.57
C HIS A 128 1.86 3.53 15.26
#